data_AF-A0A4R5J5N2-F1
#
_entry.id   AF-A0A4R5J5N2-F1
#
_cell.length_a   1.000
_cell.length_b   1.000
_cell.length_c   1.000
_cell.angle_alpha   90.00
_cell.angle_beta   90.00
_cell.angle_gamma   90.00
#
_symmetry.space_group_name_H-M   'P 1'
#
loop_
_entity.id
_entity.type
_entity.pdbx_description
1 polymer ?
#
loop_
_entity_poly.entity_id
_entity_poly.type
_entity_poly.pdbx_seq_one_letter_code
_entity_poly.pdbx_strand_id
1 'polypeptide(L)' 'MPLCDLCLSQLDRPGHFPPHARLLKSATLRTSSGQNAFVYRCGDCGESLLLASSDGEAPDRWTRLDADGWH' A
#
# COMPACT_ATOMS: atom_id res chain seq x y z
N MET A 1 6.26 11.74 -7.92
CA MET A 1 5.45 11.89 -9.15
C MET A 1 3.98 11.79 -8.77
N PRO A 2 3.01 12.21 -9.60
CA PRO A 2 1.61 11.90 -9.32
C PRO A 2 1.35 10.39 -9.47
N LEU A 3 0.37 9.86 -8.74
CA LEU A 3 -0.11 8.49 -8.93
C LEU A 3 -0.79 8.36 -10.31
N CYS A 4 -0.68 7.19 -10.94
CA CYS A 4 -1.47 6.88 -12.14
C CYS A 4 -2.91 6.50 -11.76
N ASP A 5 -3.83 6.51 -12.74
CA ASP A 5 -5.25 6.21 -12.54
C ASP A 5 -5.47 4.83 -11.89
N LEU A 6 -4.64 3.84 -12.23
CA LEU A 6 -4.71 2.51 -11.63
C LEU A 6 -4.37 2.54 -10.13
N CYS A 7 -3.33 3.28 -9.74
CA CYS A 7 -2.96 3.45 -8.34
C CYS A 7 -4.03 4.26 -7.59
N LEU A 8 -4.58 5.31 -8.20
CA LEU A 8 -5.68 6.08 -7.62
C LEU A 8 -6.92 5.20 -7.37
N SER A 9 -7.26 4.33 -8.33
CA SER A 9 -8.36 3.37 -8.18
C SER A 9 -8.12 2.30 -7.10
N GLN A 10 -6.87 2.13 -6.68
CA GLN A 10 -6.48 1.15 -5.67
C GLN A 10 -6.63 1.70 -4.26
N LEU A 11 -6.48 3.01 -4.06
CA LEU A 11 -6.55 3.66 -2.77
C LEU A 11 -7.89 3.39 -2.07
N ASP A 12 -7.83 3.29 -0.73
CA ASP A 12 -8.95 3.04 0.19
C ASP A 12 -9.69 1.71 0.00
N ARG A 13 -9.34 0.92 -1.02
CA ARG A 13 -9.93 -0.41 -1.21
C ARG A 13 -9.54 -1.32 -0.04
N PRO A 14 -10.47 -2.14 0.46
CA PRO A 14 -10.15 -3.17 1.44
C PRO A 14 -9.50 -4.39 0.76
N GLY A 15 -8.62 -5.04 1.50
CA GLY A 15 -8.17 -6.40 1.21
C GLY A 15 -6.92 -6.52 0.36
N HIS A 16 -6.46 -7.78 0.27
CA HIS A 16 -5.08 -8.11 -0.07
C HIS A 16 -4.87 -8.54 -1.54
N PHE A 17 -5.93 -8.79 -2.34
CA PHE A 17 -5.69 -9.50 -3.61
C PHE A 17 -6.74 -9.37 -4.74
N PRO A 18 -6.29 -9.39 -6.02
CA PRO A 18 -4.96 -8.97 -6.48
C PRO A 18 -4.89 -7.44 -6.59
N PRO A 19 -3.74 -6.83 -6.30
CA PRO A 19 -3.51 -5.44 -6.71
C PRO A 19 -3.53 -5.35 -8.24
N HIS A 20 -3.76 -4.16 -8.81
CA HIS A 20 -3.72 -4.03 -10.27
C HIS A 20 -2.37 -4.51 -10.83
N ALA A 21 -2.38 -5.02 -12.07
CA ALA A 21 -1.30 -5.85 -12.64
C ALA A 21 0.12 -5.25 -12.64
N ARG A 22 0.28 -3.95 -12.37
CA ARG A 22 1.56 -3.24 -12.38
C ARG A 22 2.08 -2.87 -10.99
N LEU A 23 1.37 -3.26 -9.93
CA LEU A 23 1.82 -3.16 -8.55
C LEU A 23 2.60 -4.42 -8.16
N LEU A 24 3.91 -4.25 -7.94
CA LEU A 24 4.81 -5.33 -7.57
C LEU A 24 5.18 -5.20 -6.09
N LYS A 25 5.08 -6.30 -5.35
CA LYS A 25 5.46 -6.31 -3.93
C LYS A 25 6.96 -6.04 -3.81
N SER A 26 7.31 -4.98 -3.08
CA SER A 26 8.69 -4.52 -2.89
C SER A 26 9.25 -4.88 -1.52
N ALA A 27 8.43 -4.87 -0.46
CA ALA A 27 8.87 -5.19 0.89
C ALA A 27 7.71 -5.66 1.77
N THR A 28 8.04 -6.27 2.92
CA THR A 28 7.12 -6.50 4.04
C THR A 28 7.72 -5.83 5.26
N LEU A 29 6.95 -4.95 5.90
CA LEU A 29 7.30 -4.20 7.11
C LEU A 29 6.45 -4.72 8.28
N ARG A 30 6.86 -4.39 9.50
CA ARG A 30 6.07 -4.60 10.71
C ARG A 30 5.56 -3.24 11.20
N THR A 31 4.26 -3.14 11.45
CA THR A 31 3.66 -1.95 12.07
C THR A 31 4.06 -1.85 13.54
N SER A 32 3.88 -0.68 14.14
CA SER A 32 4.04 -0.47 15.59
C SER A 32 3.12 -1.36 16.44
N SER A 33 1.94 -1.71 15.90
CA SER A 33 1.00 -2.68 16.48
C SER A 33 1.42 -4.15 16.27
N GLY A 34 2.55 -4.41 15.63
CA GLY A 34 3.05 -5.77 15.40
C GLY A 34 2.33 -6.53 14.29
N GLN A 35 1.58 -5.84 13.43
CA GLN A 35 0.95 -6.40 12.23
C GLN A 35 1.89 -6.30 11.03
N ASN A 36 1.58 -7.03 9.96
CA ASN A 36 2.33 -6.93 8.72
C ASN A 36 1.79 -5.77 7.88
N ALA A 37 2.70 -5.00 7.30
CA ALA A 37 2.41 -3.99 6.31
C ALA A 37 3.16 -4.33 5.01
N PHE A 38 2.47 -4.34 3.88
CA PHE A 38 3.03 -4.78 2.61
C PHE A 38 3.24 -3.59 1.68
N VAL A 39 4.48 -3.38 1.26
CA VAL A 39 4.85 -2.28 0.36
C VAL A 39 4.83 -2.79 -1.07
N TYR A 40 4.16 -2.05 -1.95
CA TYR A 40 4.10 -2.30 -3.38
C TYR A 40 4.62 -1.09 -4.13
N ARG A 41 5.41 -1.33 -5.18
CA ARG A 41 5.88 -0.28 -6.09
C ARG A 41 5.19 -0.43 -7.44
N CYS A 42 4.68 0.68 -7.97
CA CYS A 42 4.05 0.70 -9.28
C CYS A 42 5.10 0.75 -10.39
N GLY A 43 5.03 -0.18 -11.34
CA GLY A 43 5.90 -0.20 -12.52
C GLY A 43 5.55 0.84 -13.59
N ASP A 44 4.43 1.57 -13.47
CA ASP A 44 4.06 2.67 -14.38
C ASP A 44 4.52 4.03 -13.85
N CYS A 45 4.02 4.43 -12.68
CA CYS A 45 4.27 5.76 -12.11
C CYS A 45 5.48 5.78 -11.15
N GLY A 46 6.02 4.63 -10.77
CA GLY A 46 7.16 4.52 -9.87
C GLY A 46 6.86 4.75 -8.39
N GLU A 47 5.66 5.22 -8.05
CA GLU A 47 5.20 5.49 -6.68
C GLU A 47 4.96 4.20 -5.88
N SER A 48 4.95 4.34 -4.56
CA SER A 48 4.75 3.25 -3.62
C SER A 48 3.38 3.34 -2.94
N LEU A 49 2.72 2.20 -2.84
CA LEU A 49 1.48 1.98 -2.13
C LEU A 49 1.74 1.01 -0.98
N LEU A 50 1.03 1.21 0.12
CA LEU A 50 1.07 0.37 1.29
C LEU A 50 -0.26 -0.35 1.46
N LEU A 51 -0.21 -1.61 1.84
CA LEU A 51 -1.36 -2.37 2.29
C LEU A 51 -1.13 -2.74 3.75
N ALA A 52 -1.91 -2.16 4.65
CA ALA A 52 -1.83 -2.43 6.08
C ALA A 52 -3.16 -2.14 6.76
N SER A 53 -3.38 -2.76 7.91
CA SER A 53 -4.42 -2.36 8.85
C SER A 53 -4.04 -1.06 9.54
N SER A 54 -5.02 -0.15 9.71
CA SER A 54 -4.82 1.15 10.37
C SER A 54 -4.59 1.03 11.88
N ASP A 55 -5.26 0.08 12.54
CA ASP A 55 -5.24 -0.11 14.00
C ASP A 55 -4.94 -1.57 14.41
N GLY A 56 -4.79 -2.47 13.42
CA GLY A 56 -4.56 -3.89 13.64
C GLY A 56 -5.82 -4.71 13.88
N GLU A 57 -6.99 -4.08 14.00
CA GLU A 57 -8.29 -4.74 14.12
C GLU A 57 -9.10 -4.59 12.82
N ALA A 58 -8.94 -3.45 12.14
CA ALA A 58 -9.55 -3.17 10.85
C ALA A 58 -8.93 -4.04 9.74
N PRO A 59 -9.68 -4.37 8.68
CA PRO A 59 -9.13 -5.03 7.51
C PRO A 59 -8.07 -4.15 6.85
N ASP A 60 -7.05 -4.78 6.26
CA ASP A 60 -6.01 -4.08 5.52
C ASP A 60 -6.61 -3.16 4.44
N ARG A 61 -6.07 -1.94 4.34
CA ARG A 61 -6.45 -0.95 3.33
C ARG A 61 -5.25 -0.45 2.56
N TRP A 62 -5.49 -0.09 1.31
CA TRP A 62 -4.51 0.51 0.43
C TRP A 62 -4.36 2.00 0.73
N THR A 63 -3.16 2.42 1.11
CA THR A 63 -2.81 3.82 1.34
C THR A 63 -1.56 4.19 0.55
N ARG A 64 -1.38 5.48 0.28
CA ARG A 64 -0.13 5.96 -0.33
C ARG A 64 0.99 5.84 0.70
N LEU A 65 2.15 5.35 0.27
CA LEU A 65 3.36 5.43 1.08
C LEU A 65 4.07 6.74 0.75
N ASP A 66 3.73 7.80 1.48
CA ASP A 66 4.44 9.08 1.37
C ASP A 66 5.84 8.98 2.00
N ALA A 67 6.79 9.75 1.46
CA ALA A 67 8.20 9.71 1.85
C ALA A 67 8.47 10.14 3.30
N ASP A 68 7.52 10.83 3.95
CA ASP A 68 7.61 11.26 5.35
C ASP A 68 7.35 10.14 6.37
N GLY A 69 7.10 8.91 5.90
CA GLY A 69 7.13 7.74 6.75
C GLY A 69 5.95 7.64 7.72
N TRP A 70 5.63 6.41 8.06
CA TRP A 70 4.70 6.09 9.12
C TRP A 70 5.25 6.62 10.47
N HIS A 71 4.52 7.54 11.09
CA HIS A 71 4.72 7.99 12.47
C HIS A 71 3.89 7.17 13.45
#